data_AF-A0A1D8URU2-F1
#
_entry.id   AF-A0A1D8URU2-F1
#
_cell.length_a   1.000
_cell.length_b   1.000
_cell.length_c   1.000
_cell.angle_alpha   90.00
_cell.angle_beta   90.00
_cell.angle_gamma   90.00
#
_symmetry.space_group_name_H-M   'P 1'
#
loop_
_entity.id
_entity.type
_entity.pdbx_description
1 polymer ?
#
loop_
_entity_poly.entity_id
_entity_poly.type
_entity_poly.pdbx_seq_one_letter_code
_entity_poly.pdbx_strand_id
1 'polypeptide(L)'
;MHVEKRTGSIPGIVFATVRHGASVRNLTVELQRTTSGRYIAHLPNRTWSVECQSPESAILMHAALVFPVEVEDAPWLRNIKPAPLITEPEDATSSSHATSSERDACLTPLSA
;
A
#
# COMPACT_ATOMS: atom_id res chain seq x y z
N MET A 1 6.33 -17.90 -7.73
CA MET A 1 5.01 -18.34 -7.23
C MET A 1 4.22 -18.85 -8.43
N HIS A 2 3.49 -19.97 -8.30
CA HIS A 2 2.67 -20.52 -9.39
C HIS A 2 1.42 -21.22 -8.85
N VAL A 3 0.39 -21.32 -9.69
CA VAL A 3 -0.85 -22.04 -9.40
C VAL A 3 -0.64 -23.52 -9.76
N GLU A 4 -0.76 -24.42 -8.79
CA GLU A 4 -0.68 -25.86 -9.03
C GLU A 4 -1.99 -26.46 -9.51
N LYS A 5 -3.08 -26.01 -8.88
CA LYS A 5 -4.41 -26.53 -9.12
C LYS A 5 -5.40 -25.40 -9.02
N ARG A 6 -6.37 -25.38 -9.94
CA ARG A 6 -7.49 -24.45 -9.95
C ARG A 6 -8.76 -25.22 -10.22
N THR A 7 -9.79 -25.00 -9.41
CA THR A 7 -11.10 -25.62 -9.56
C THR A 7 -12.20 -24.60 -9.29
N GLY A 8 -13.27 -24.61 -10.10
CA GLY A 8 -14.37 -23.66 -10.00
C GLY A 8 -14.68 -22.99 -11.35
N SER A 9 -15.83 -22.34 -11.42
CA SER A 9 -16.29 -21.60 -12.59
C SER A 9 -15.84 -20.14 -12.55
N ILE A 10 -15.69 -19.54 -13.73
CA ILE A 10 -15.41 -18.12 -13.89
C ILE A 10 -16.49 -17.54 -14.81
N PRO A 11 -17.25 -16.51 -14.39
CA PRO A 11 -17.14 -15.79 -13.12
C PRO A 11 -17.61 -16.63 -11.91
N GLY A 12 -17.08 -16.33 -10.73
CA GLY A 12 -17.48 -16.96 -9.47
C GLY A 12 -16.31 -17.31 -8.54
N ILE A 13 -16.62 -18.15 -7.54
CA ILE A 13 -15.64 -18.61 -6.55
C ILE A 13 -14.78 -19.73 -7.15
N VAL A 14 -13.48 -19.55 -7.03
CA VAL A 14 -12.45 -20.49 -7.48
C VAL A 14 -11.60 -20.89 -6.29
N PHE A 15 -11.41 -22.19 -6.14
CA PHE A 15 -10.47 -22.77 -5.20
C PHE A 15 -9.15 -23.02 -5.91
N ALA A 16 -8.07 -22.43 -5.40
CA ALA A 16 -6.75 -22.51 -5.99
C ALA A 16 -5.72 -23.00 -4.97
N THR A 17 -4.87 -23.93 -5.38
CA THR A 17 -3.66 -24.33 -4.65
C THR A 17 -2.48 -23.60 -5.27
N VAL A 18 -1.82 -22.76 -4.48
CA VAL A 18 -0.68 -21.94 -4.93
C VAL A 18 0.57 -22.35 -4.18
N ARG A 19 1.70 -22.42 -4.89
CA ARG A 19 3.03 -22.69 -4.32
C ARG A 19 3.91 -21.45 -4.41
N HIS A 20 4.60 -21.17 -3.33
CA HIS A 20 5.66 -20.17 -3.24
C HIS A 20 6.84 -20.76 -2.48
N GLY A 21 7.93 -21.11 -3.19
CA GLY A 21 9.05 -21.81 -2.57
C GLY A 21 8.61 -23.15 -1.96
N ALA A 22 8.88 -23.33 -0.67
CA ALA A 22 8.44 -24.49 0.11
C ALA A 22 6.99 -24.36 0.63
N SER A 23 6.43 -23.15 0.60
CA SER A 23 5.10 -22.87 1.13
C SER A 23 4.00 -23.19 0.11
N VAL A 24 2.99 -23.96 0.53
CA VAL A 24 1.79 -24.28 -0.27
C VAL A 24 0.55 -23.79 0.48
N ARG A 25 -0.36 -23.09 -0.21
CA ARG A 25 -1.63 -22.65 0.38
C ARG A 25 -2.81 -22.91 -0.54
N ASN A 26 -3.92 -23.30 0.08
CA ASN A 26 -5.22 -23.35 -0.55
C ASN A 26 -5.92 -22.01 -0.32
N LEU A 27 -6.34 -21.37 -1.40
CA LEU A 27 -6.96 -20.07 -1.42
C LEU A 27 -8.36 -20.18 -2.03
N THR A 28 -9.28 -19.41 -1.47
CA THR A 28 -10.61 -19.19 -2.04
C THR A 28 -10.60 -17.80 -2.67
N VAL A 29 -10.71 -17.73 -3.98
CA VAL A 29 -10.60 -16.50 -4.75
C VAL A 29 -11.87 -16.31 -5.57
N GLU A 30 -12.54 -15.18 -5.40
CA GLU A 30 -13.63 -14.79 -6.29
C GLU A 30 -13.05 -14.12 -7.53
N LEU A 31 -13.28 -14.73 -8.70
CA LEU A 31 -12.84 -14.21 -9.99
C LEU A 31 -14.02 -13.70 -10.80
N GLN A 32 -13.78 -12.60 -11.49
CA GLN A 32 -14.72 -12.05 -12.45
C GLN A 32 -14.04 -11.83 -13.80
N ARG A 33 -14.80 -12.04 -14.88
CA ARG A 33 -14.38 -11.66 -16.22
C ARG A 33 -14.95 -10.29 -16.56
N THR A 34 -14.10 -9.39 -17.02
CA THR A 34 -14.49 -8.04 -17.41
C THR A 34 -15.08 -8.03 -18.83
N THR A 35 -15.70 -6.91 -19.22
CA THR A 35 -16.23 -6.71 -20.57
C THR A 35 -15.14 -6.72 -21.65
N SER A 36 -13.91 -6.34 -21.29
CA SER A 36 -12.71 -6.43 -22.14
C SER A 36 -12.19 -7.87 -22.32
N GLY A 37 -12.80 -8.84 -21.63
CA GLY A 37 -12.40 -10.25 -21.66
C GLY A 37 -11.26 -10.61 -20.73
N ARG A 38 -10.79 -9.66 -19.90
CA ARG A 38 -9.73 -9.84 -18.89
C ARG A 38 -10.29 -10.38 -17.58
N TYR A 39 -9.40 -10.73 -16.66
CA TYR A 39 -9.73 -11.34 -15.38
C TYR A 39 -9.34 -10.44 -14.22
N ILE A 40 -10.22 -10.33 -13.24
CA ILE A 40 -9.93 -9.65 -11.96
C ILE A 40 -10.21 -10.63 -10.82
N ALA A 41 -9.45 -10.50 -9.73
CA ALA A 41 -9.68 -11.22 -8.49
C ALA A 41 -10.14 -10.24 -7.41
N HIS A 42 -11.14 -10.63 -6.63
CA HIS A 42 -11.49 -9.91 -5.41
C HIS A 42 -10.47 -10.24 -4.31
N LEU A 43 -10.01 -9.20 -3.64
CA LEU A 43 -9.01 -9.25 -2.59
C LEU A 43 -9.69 -9.30 -1.20
N PRO A 44 -9.00 -9.76 -0.15
CA PRO A 44 -9.60 -9.92 1.18
C PRO A 44 -10.18 -8.63 1.79
N ASN A 45 -9.63 -7.47 1.40
CA ASN A 45 -10.09 -6.13 1.80
C ASN A 45 -11.28 -5.60 0.95
N ARG A 46 -11.94 -6.47 0.17
CA ARG A 46 -13.05 -6.14 -0.73
C ARG A 46 -12.68 -5.22 -1.91
N THR A 47 -11.39 -4.97 -2.17
CA THR A 47 -10.95 -4.32 -3.41
C THR A 47 -10.73 -5.36 -4.51
N TRP A 48 -10.54 -4.92 -5.75
CA TRP A 48 -10.23 -5.78 -6.89
C TRP A 48 -8.75 -5.66 -7.27
N SER A 49 -8.19 -6.76 -7.78
CA SER A 49 -6.85 -6.80 -8.36
C SER A 49 -6.81 -6.09 -9.71
N VAL A 50 -5.63 -5.67 -10.16
CA VAL A 50 -5.42 -5.20 -11.54
C VAL A 50 -5.95 -6.22 -12.58
N GLU A 51 -6.48 -5.72 -13.71
CA GLU A 51 -6.95 -6.56 -14.81
C GLU A 51 -5.81 -7.41 -15.41
N CYS A 52 -5.99 -8.72 -15.35
CA CYS A 52 -5.04 -9.72 -15.80
C CYS A 52 -5.47 -10.36 -17.12
N GLN A 53 -4.49 -10.83 -17.90
CA GLN A 53 -4.76 -11.54 -19.17
C GLN A 53 -5.26 -12.98 -18.96
N SER A 54 -4.93 -13.60 -17.82
CA SER A 54 -5.31 -14.97 -17.47
C SER A 54 -5.89 -15.04 -16.04
N PRO A 55 -6.73 -16.05 -15.75
CA PRO A 55 -7.25 -16.23 -14.41
C PRO A 55 -6.17 -16.65 -13.42
N GLU A 56 -5.14 -17.39 -13.86
CA GLU A 56 -4.01 -17.76 -13.02
C GLU A 56 -3.24 -16.53 -12.54
N SER A 57 -3.02 -15.53 -13.41
CA SER A 57 -2.41 -14.26 -13.01
C SER A 57 -3.23 -13.50 -11.97
N ALA A 58 -4.56 -13.46 -12.13
CA ALA A 58 -5.44 -12.83 -11.14
C ALA A 58 -5.38 -13.54 -9.78
N ILE A 59 -5.33 -14.88 -9.78
CA ILE A 59 -5.15 -15.68 -8.56
C ILE A 59 -3.81 -15.38 -7.89
N LEU A 60 -2.73 -15.23 -8.66
CA LEU A 60 -1.41 -14.91 -8.10
C LEU A 60 -1.38 -13.51 -7.47
N MET A 61 -2.13 -12.55 -8.01
CA MET A 61 -2.30 -11.23 -7.37
C MET A 61 -2.99 -11.34 -6.00
N HIS A 62 -4.04 -12.16 -5.91
CA HIS A 62 -4.67 -12.45 -4.62
C HIS A 62 -3.69 -13.16 -3.67
N ALA A 63 -2.97 -14.17 -4.17
CA ALA A 63 -2.02 -14.94 -3.38
C ALA A 63 -0.88 -14.08 -2.81
N ALA A 64 -0.39 -13.09 -3.57
CA ALA A 64 0.67 -12.19 -3.13
C ALA A 64 0.32 -11.41 -1.84
N LEU A 65 -0.97 -11.16 -1.56
CA LEU A 65 -1.40 -10.51 -0.33
C LEU A 65 -1.55 -11.48 0.85
N VAL A 66 -1.76 -12.76 0.57
CA VAL A 66 -2.04 -13.78 1.59
C VAL A 66 -0.77 -14.51 2.00
N PHE A 67 0.17 -14.70 1.07
CA PHE A 67 1.45 -15.34 1.38
C PHE A 67 2.30 -14.40 2.25
N PRO A 68 2.77 -14.87 3.42
CA PRO A 68 3.72 -14.10 4.20
C PRO A 68 4.99 -13.91 3.37
N VAL A 69 5.61 -12.73 3.48
CA VAL A 69 6.98 -12.58 3.03
C VAL A 69 7.86 -13.33 4.03
N GLU A 70 8.57 -14.35 3.58
CA GLU A 70 9.48 -15.11 4.42
C GLU A 70 10.65 -14.20 4.82
N VAL A 71 10.56 -13.60 6.01
CA VAL A 71 11.55 -12.66 6.57
C VAL A 71 12.89 -13.36 6.83
N GLU A 72 12.91 -14.70 6.87
CA GLU A 72 14.12 -15.51 6.96
C GLU A 72 15.02 -15.35 5.73
N ASP A 73 14.43 -15.29 4.54
CA ASP A 73 15.18 -15.11 3.27
C ASP A 73 15.41 -13.63 2.91
N ALA A 74 14.76 -12.72 3.64
CA ALA A 74 14.86 -11.29 3.42
C ALA A 74 15.06 -10.55 4.76
N PRO A 75 16.23 -10.69 5.41
CA PRO A 75 16.48 -10.13 6.73
C PRO A 75 16.36 -8.60 6.79
N TRP A 76 16.51 -7.91 5.66
CA TRP A 76 16.26 -6.46 5.54
C TRP A 76 14.78 -6.07 5.76
N LEU A 77 13.84 -7.01 5.63
CA LEU A 77 12.42 -6.79 5.96
C LEU A 77 12.11 -6.95 7.45
N ARG A 78 13.08 -7.36 8.30
CA ARG A 78 12.87 -7.52 9.75
C ARG A 78 12.46 -6.22 10.47
N ASN A 79 12.76 -5.05 9.89
CA ASN A 79 12.40 -3.77 10.47
C ASN A 79 11.01 -3.30 9.99
N ILE A 80 9.96 -4.05 10.32
CA ILE A 80 8.57 -3.61 10.12
C ILE A 80 8.24 -2.61 11.24
N LYS A 81 8.87 -1.44 11.23
CA LYS A 81 8.34 -0.31 11.99
C LYS A 81 7.18 0.27 11.19
N PRO A 82 5.96 0.36 11.76
CA PRO A 82 4.87 1.04 11.08
C PRO A 82 5.31 2.47 10.74
N ALA A 83 4.90 2.95 9.57
CA ALA A 83 5.16 4.33 9.18
C ALA A 83 4.64 5.27 10.29
N PRO A 84 5.37 6.36 10.62
CA PRO A 84 4.90 7.33 11.60
C PRO A 84 3.51 7.83 11.20
N LEU A 85 2.55 7.76 12.12
CA LEU A 85 1.24 8.36 11.93
C LEU A 85 1.44 9.87 11.84
N ILE A 86 0.99 10.48 10.73
CA ILE A 86 0.94 11.93 10.60
C ILE A 86 0.00 12.43 11.69
N THR A 87 0.56 13.04 12.73
CA THR A 87 -0.22 13.77 13.72
C THR A 87 -0.39 15.16 13.13
N GLU A 88 -1.61 15.51 12.72
CA GLU A 88 -1.92 16.88 12.31
C GLU A 88 -1.57 17.82 13.47
N PRO A 89 -0.86 18.94 13.24
CA PRO A 89 -0.60 19.89 14.30
C PRO A 89 -1.92 20.54 14.71
N GLU A 90 -2.31 20.36 15.98
CA GLU A 90 -3.43 21.10 16.55
C GLU A 90 -3.16 22.61 16.43
N ASP A 91 -4.08 23.30 15.76
CA ASP A 91 -4.13 24.76 15.66
C ASP A 91 -4.17 25.39 17.06
N ALA A 92 -3.00 25.81 17.55
CA ALA A 92 -2.91 26.69 18.71
C ALA A 92 -3.24 28.13 18.29
N THR A 93 -4.53 28.43 18.23
CA THR A 93 -5.05 29.81 18.30
C THR A 93 -4.86 30.35 19.73
N SER A 94 -3.93 31.28 19.93
CA SER A 94 -4.04 32.43 20.85
C SER A 94 -2.75 33.29 20.78
N SER A 95 -2.78 34.45 20.12
CA SER A 95 -2.97 35.76 20.75
C SER A 95 -1.96 36.12 21.86
N SER A 96 -0.94 36.91 21.53
CA SER A 96 -0.75 38.24 22.16
C SER A 96 0.44 39.01 21.56
N HIS A 97 0.10 40.18 21.04
CA HIS A 97 0.85 41.44 21.06
C HIS A 97 2.19 41.47 21.82
N ALA A 98 3.26 41.88 21.13
CA ALA A 98 4.16 42.95 21.60
C ALA A 98 4.99 43.50 20.43
N THR A 99 4.65 44.72 20.02
CA THR A 99 5.39 45.56 19.08
C THR A 99 6.36 46.45 19.85
N SER A 100 7.64 46.47 19.48
CA SER A 100 8.63 47.54 19.74
C SER A 100 9.88 47.14 18.93
N SER A 101 10.28 47.76 17.82
CA SER A 101 10.42 49.17 17.42
C SER A 101 11.40 49.95 18.30
N GLU A 102 12.68 49.62 18.20
CA GLU A 102 13.78 50.53 18.54
C GLU A 102 14.54 50.89 17.26
N ARG A 103 14.36 52.14 16.83
CA ARG A 103 15.28 52.86 15.94
C ARG A 103 16.10 53.76 16.85
N ASP A 104 17.41 53.53 16.95
CA ASP A 104 18.34 54.63 17.21
C ASP A 104 19.77 54.19 16.86
N ALA A 105 20.23 54.61 15.68
CA ALA A 105 21.64 54.73 15.36
C ALA A 105 21.78 55.85 14.32
N CYS A 106 21.86 57.05 14.87
CA CYS A 106 22.25 58.29 14.23
C CYS A 106 23.57 58.11 13.43
N LEU A 107 23.52 58.31 12.11
CA LEU A 107 24.71 58.53 11.29
C LEU A 107 24.42 59.73 10.38
N THR A 108 24.99 60.87 10.76
CA THR A 108 25.04 62.14 10.04
C THR A 108 25.88 62.03 8.76
N PRO A 109 25.53 62.72 7.66
CA PRO A 109 26.43 62.89 6.53
C PRO A 109 27.31 64.15 6.67
N LEU A 110 28.60 64.00 6.37
CA LEU A 110 29.63 65.05 6.24
C LEU A 110 29.34 66.02 5.08
N SER A 111 29.62 67.32 5.26
CA SER A 111 30.67 68.04 4.51
C SER A 111 30.77 69.53 4.86
N ALA A 112 31.93 69.93 5.42
CA ALA A 112 32.81 71.01 4.95
C ALA A 112 34.15 70.90 5.71
#